data_AF-A0A932T3W7-F1
#
_entry.id   AF-A0A932T3W7-F1
#
_cell.length_a   1.000
_cell.length_b   1.000
_cell.length_c   1.000
_cell.angle_alpha   90.00
_cell.angle_beta   90.00
_cell.angle_gamma   90.00
#
_symmetry.space_group_name_H-M   'P 1'
#
loop_
_entity.id
_entity.type
_entity.pdbx_description
1 polymer ?
#
loop_
_entity_poly.entity_id
_entity_poly.type
_entity_poly.pdbx_seq_one_letter_code
_entity_poly.pdbx_strand_id
1 'polypeptide(L)'
;MNSTPAHETERRSRSAVGTIASFLRDLVALGELQAMLLVADAADEFRKARTGLLLIAGFAVIAVSCVPLGLAGAALLLAEHTELTIGQSLLCVAALGLVVASAVIGVAGARIRPDGKLLKRSRSEWQCNVRWMKETLKHVDGSPADPCGRQGNGFAP
;
A
#
# COMPACT_ATOMS: atom_id res chain seq x y z
N MET A 1 -54.63 -6.53 -42.93
CA MET A 1 -54.69 -5.95 -41.57
C MET A 1 -53.44 -6.33 -40.82
N ASN A 2 -52.75 -5.34 -40.28
CA ASN A 2 -51.40 -5.42 -39.70
C ASN A 2 -51.52 -5.21 -38.18
N SER A 3 -51.16 -6.24 -37.40
CA SER A 3 -50.97 -6.22 -35.94
C SER A 3 -49.89 -7.28 -35.67
N THR A 4 -48.79 -7.11 -34.96
CA THR A 4 -48.32 -6.11 -33.99
C THR A 4 -46.85 -6.49 -33.68
N PRO A 5 -45.81 -5.72 -34.10
CA PRO A 5 -44.41 -6.02 -33.77
C PRO A 5 -43.93 -5.45 -32.42
N ALA A 6 -44.81 -4.83 -31.62
CA ALA A 6 -44.42 -4.08 -30.43
C ALA A 6 -44.18 -4.92 -29.15
N HIS A 7 -44.66 -6.17 -29.09
CA HIS A 7 -44.61 -6.97 -27.84
C HIS A 7 -43.35 -7.84 -27.66
N GLU A 8 -42.61 -8.16 -28.73
CA GLU A 8 -41.37 -8.95 -28.61
C GLU A 8 -40.18 -8.12 -28.09
N THR A 9 -40.12 -6.85 -28.48
CA THR A 9 -39.05 -5.92 -28.06
C THR A 9 -39.09 -5.64 -26.56
N GLU A 10 -40.27 -5.56 -25.96
CA GLU A 10 -40.41 -5.28 -24.52
C GLU A 10 -39.99 -6.48 -23.64
N ARG A 11 -40.33 -7.72 -24.04
CA ARG A 11 -39.90 -8.93 -23.32
C ARG A 11 -38.39 -9.15 -23.39
N ARG A 12 -37.78 -8.90 -24.56
CA ARG A 12 -36.33 -9.04 -24.76
C ARG A 12 -35.54 -8.03 -23.94
N SER A 13 -36.05 -6.80 -23.81
CA SER A 13 -35.43 -5.76 -23.01
C SER A 13 -35.50 -6.05 -21.51
N ARG A 14 -36.65 -6.52 -21.00
CA ARG A 14 -36.77 -6.96 -19.59
C ARG A 14 -35.89 -8.16 -19.27
N SER A 15 -35.75 -9.11 -20.20
CA SER A 15 -34.85 -10.25 -20.04
C SER A 15 -33.39 -9.81 -19.98
N ALA A 16 -32.96 -8.92 -20.88
CA ALA A 16 -31.58 -8.43 -20.91
C ALA A 16 -31.21 -7.66 -19.63
N VAL A 17 -32.13 -6.82 -19.12
CA VAL A 17 -31.94 -6.09 -17.86
C VAL A 17 -31.86 -7.06 -16.66
N GLY A 18 -32.70 -8.10 -16.63
CA GLY A 18 -32.65 -9.13 -15.59
C GLY A 18 -31.32 -9.88 -15.54
N THR A 19 -30.79 -10.23 -16.70
CA THR A 19 -29.49 -10.91 -16.85
C THR A 19 -28.31 -10.02 -16.43
N ILE A 20 -28.32 -8.74 -16.78
CA ILE A 20 -27.28 -7.78 -16.35
C ILE A 20 -27.30 -7.58 -14.83
N ALA A 21 -28.50 -7.54 -14.23
CA ALA A 21 -28.66 -7.38 -12.80
C ALA A 21 -28.19 -8.62 -12.00
N SER A 22 -28.36 -9.84 -12.53
CA SER A 22 -27.80 -11.05 -11.89
C SER A 22 -26.28 -11.08 -11.99
N PHE A 23 -25.70 -10.66 -13.13
CA PHE A 23 -24.24 -10.63 -13.29
C PHE A 23 -23.54 -9.58 -12.44
N LEU A 24 -24.13 -8.38 -12.29
CA LEU A 24 -23.61 -7.37 -11.37
C LEU A 24 -23.60 -7.87 -9.93
N ARG A 25 -24.59 -8.69 -9.55
CA ARG A 25 -24.68 -9.30 -8.22
C ARG A 25 -23.56 -10.30 -8.00
N ASP A 26 -23.29 -11.15 -8.99
CA ASP A 26 -22.18 -12.12 -8.91
C ASP A 26 -20.81 -11.42 -8.91
N LEU A 27 -20.66 -10.30 -9.64
CA LEU A 27 -19.43 -9.49 -9.63
C LEU A 27 -19.18 -8.83 -8.27
N VAL A 28 -20.24 -8.31 -7.64
CA VAL A 28 -20.18 -7.74 -6.30
C VAL A 28 -19.84 -8.83 -5.28
N ALA A 29 -20.47 -10.00 -5.38
CA ALA A 29 -20.17 -11.14 -4.52
C ALA A 29 -18.72 -11.63 -4.68
N LEU A 30 -18.18 -11.65 -5.90
CA LEU A 30 -16.77 -12.00 -6.16
C LEU A 30 -15.81 -10.95 -5.59
N GLY A 31 -16.14 -9.66 -5.71
CA GLY A 31 -15.39 -8.56 -5.15
C GLY A 31 -15.37 -8.57 -3.61
N GLU A 32 -16.48 -8.96 -3.00
CA GLU A 32 -16.60 -9.13 -1.55
C GLU A 32 -15.74 -10.31 -1.06
N LEU A 33 -15.68 -11.40 -1.82
CA LEU A 33 -14.81 -12.54 -1.51
C LEU A 33 -13.31 -12.18 -1.62
N GLN A 34 -12.91 -11.45 -2.67
CA GLN A 34 -11.52 -10.98 -2.79
C GLN A 34 -11.16 -9.92 -1.74
N ALA A 35 -12.12 -9.10 -1.32
CA ALA A 35 -11.93 -8.18 -0.20
C ALA A 35 -11.71 -8.94 1.12
N MET A 36 -12.46 -10.02 1.37
CA MET A 36 -12.23 -10.88 2.53
C MET A 36 -10.87 -11.56 2.51
N LEU A 37 -10.42 -12.05 1.35
CA LEU A 37 -9.08 -12.64 1.21
C LEU A 37 -7.98 -11.60 1.42
N LEU A 38 -8.14 -10.39 0.86
CA LEU A 38 -7.20 -9.28 1.03
C LEU A 38 -7.11 -8.85 2.50
N VAL A 39 -8.23 -8.80 3.21
CA VAL A 39 -8.28 -8.48 4.65
C VAL A 39 -7.63 -9.59 5.48
N ALA A 40 -7.85 -10.86 5.12
CA ALA A 40 -7.23 -12.00 5.80
C ALA A 40 -5.71 -12.03 5.59
N ASP A 41 -5.24 -11.87 4.35
CA ASP A 41 -3.81 -11.80 4.00
C ASP A 41 -3.15 -10.58 4.66
N ALA A 42 -3.81 -9.43 4.65
CA ALA A 42 -3.32 -8.23 5.35
C ALA A 42 -3.24 -8.45 6.86
N ALA A 43 -4.21 -9.12 7.48
CA ALA A 43 -4.21 -9.40 8.91
C ALA A 43 -3.10 -10.38 9.30
N ASP A 44 -2.81 -11.38 8.47
CA ASP A 44 -1.76 -12.36 8.73
C ASP A 44 -0.36 -11.81 8.49
N GLU A 45 -0.17 -10.99 7.45
CA GLU A 45 1.02 -10.15 7.27
C GLU A 45 1.20 -9.21 8.46
N PHE A 46 0.13 -8.55 8.93
CA PHE A 46 0.20 -7.66 10.09
C PHE A 46 0.54 -8.40 11.38
N ARG A 47 0.01 -9.61 11.58
CA ARG A 47 0.34 -10.45 12.74
C ARG A 47 1.80 -10.89 12.74
N LYS A 48 2.32 -11.28 11.58
CA LYS A 48 3.72 -11.68 11.41
C LYS A 48 4.67 -10.47 11.53
N ALA A 49 4.25 -9.32 11.03
CA ALA A 49 4.98 -8.06 11.13
C ALA A 49 4.84 -7.39 12.50
N ARG A 50 3.85 -7.74 13.33
CA ARG A 50 3.57 -7.08 14.63
C ARG A 50 4.78 -7.11 15.56
N THR A 51 5.45 -8.25 15.66
CA THR A 51 6.64 -8.40 16.50
C THR A 51 7.78 -7.53 15.99
N GLY A 52 8.01 -7.51 14.67
CA GLY A 52 9.02 -6.65 14.05
C GLY A 52 8.69 -5.16 14.21
N LEU A 53 7.42 -4.79 14.05
CA LEU A 53 6.94 -3.41 14.20
C LEU A 53 7.07 -2.92 15.64
N LEU A 54 6.72 -3.77 16.63
CA LEU A 54 6.89 -3.44 18.05
C LEU A 54 8.37 -3.29 18.43
N LEU A 55 9.25 -4.14 17.90
CA LEU A 55 10.69 -4.01 18.09
C LEU A 55 11.21 -2.70 17.48
N ILE A 56 10.87 -2.41 16.23
CA ILE A 56 11.27 -1.16 15.55
C ILE A 56 10.74 0.05 16.31
N ALA A 57 9.48 0.03 16.74
CA ALA A 57 8.89 1.10 17.53
C ALA A 57 9.61 1.28 18.88
N GLY A 58 9.90 0.17 19.59
CA GLY A 58 10.63 0.21 20.86
C GLY A 58 12.04 0.78 20.69
N PHE A 59 12.80 0.30 19.70
CA PHE A 59 14.12 0.85 19.39
C PHE A 59 14.06 2.30 18.94
N ALA A 60 13.04 2.71 18.20
CA ALA A 60 12.85 4.11 17.82
C ALA A 60 12.62 5.00 19.04
N VAL A 61 11.79 4.59 20.00
CA VAL A 61 11.57 5.34 21.24
C VAL A 61 12.86 5.47 22.04
N ILE A 62 13.61 4.38 22.20
CA ILE A 62 14.90 4.39 22.91
C ILE A 62 15.89 5.30 22.18
N ALA A 63 16.00 5.20 20.87
CA ALA A 63 16.90 6.03 20.06
C ALA A 63 16.55 7.52 20.21
N VAL A 64 15.26 7.88 20.09
CA VAL A 64 14.79 9.25 20.25
C VAL A 64 15.03 9.77 21.67
N SER A 65 14.87 8.92 22.70
CA SER A 65 15.10 9.28 24.10
C SER A 65 16.60 9.43 24.43
N CYS A 66 17.46 8.70 23.74
CA CYS A 66 18.89 8.73 23.95
C CYS A 66 19.52 10.04 23.41
N VAL A 67 18.93 10.63 22.37
CA VAL A 67 19.39 11.91 21.80
C VAL A 67 19.43 13.05 22.84
N PRO A 68 18.33 13.43 23.53
CA PRO A 68 18.37 14.51 24.51
C PRO A 68 19.27 14.16 25.72
N LEU A 69 19.35 12.89 26.13
CA LEU A 69 20.27 12.46 27.18
C LEU A 69 21.75 12.66 26.78
N GLY A 70 22.10 12.26 25.55
CA GLY A 70 23.44 12.45 25.00
C GLY A 70 23.79 13.93 24.84
N LEU A 71 22.86 14.75 24.35
CA LEU A 71 23.03 16.21 24.28
C LEU A 71 23.21 16.84 25.66
N ALA A 72 22.42 16.42 26.66
CA ALA A 72 22.55 16.91 28.02
C ALA A 72 23.91 16.55 28.64
N GLY A 73 24.36 15.30 28.47
CA GLY A 73 25.68 14.85 28.92
C GLY A 73 26.83 15.60 28.23
N ALA A 74 26.73 15.81 26.92
CA ALA A 74 27.72 16.59 26.16
C ALA A 74 27.75 18.06 26.59
N ALA A 75 26.59 18.67 26.88
CA ALA A 75 26.52 20.03 27.41
C ALA A 75 27.14 20.14 28.79
N LEU A 76 26.96 19.13 29.64
CA LEU A 76 27.57 19.08 30.97
C LEU A 76 29.10 18.98 30.88
N LEU A 77 29.62 18.05 30.07
CA LEU A 77 31.06 17.92 29.83
C LEU A 77 31.66 19.19 29.25
N LEU A 78 30.94 19.87 28.35
CA LEU A 78 31.39 21.13 27.79
C LEU A 78 31.45 22.23 28.86
N ALA A 79 30.43 22.32 29.72
CA ALA A 79 30.42 23.26 30.85
C ALA A 79 31.49 22.96 31.90
N GLU A 80 31.92 21.70 32.03
CA GLU A 80 32.95 21.31 33.01
C GLU A 80 34.37 21.59 32.49
N HIS A 81 34.59 21.48 31.18
CA HIS A 81 35.89 21.73 30.55
C HIS A 81 36.07 23.16 30.03
N THR A 82 35.06 24.01 30.14
CA THR A 82 35.12 25.42 29.72
C THR A 82 34.55 26.31 30.82
N GLU A 83 34.96 27.59 30.88
CA GLU A 83 34.36 28.56 31.83
C GLU A 83 32.94 29.00 31.43
N LEU A 84 32.25 28.24 30.57
CA LEU A 84 30.91 28.57 30.13
C LEU A 84 29.88 28.19 31.18
N THR A 85 28.85 29.02 31.30
CA THR A 85 27.70 28.70 32.16
C THR A 85 26.96 27.49 31.58
N ILE A 86 26.32 26.68 32.44
CA ILE A 86 25.55 25.50 32.03
C ILE A 86 24.53 25.83 30.93
N GLY A 87 23.90 27.01 31.01
CA GLY A 87 22.95 27.47 30.00
C GLY A 87 23.58 27.71 28.62
N GLN A 88 24.79 28.28 28.57
CA GLN A 88 25.50 28.51 27.31
C GLN A 88 25.97 27.21 26.68
N SER A 89 26.45 26.25 27.48
CA SER A 89 26.86 24.94 27.00
C SER A 89 25.68 24.14 26.44
N LEU A 90 24.51 24.19 27.10
CA LEU A 90 23.27 23.58 26.58
C LEU A 90 22.86 24.19 25.23
N LEU A 91 22.91 25.52 25.08
CA LEU A 91 22.58 26.18 23.82
C LEU A 91 23.54 25.82 22.70
N CYS A 92 24.86 25.79 22.96
CA CYS A 92 25.86 25.40 21.96
C CYS A 92 25.65 23.97 21.48
N VAL A 93 25.44 23.02 22.40
CA VAL A 93 25.24 21.61 22.05
C VAL A 93 23.90 21.40 21.35
N ALA A 94 22.84 22.09 21.77
CA ALA A 94 21.55 22.07 21.08
C ALA A 94 21.64 22.60 19.64
N ALA A 95 22.35 23.73 19.44
CA ALA A 95 22.56 24.30 18.10
C ALA A 95 23.35 23.34 17.19
N LEU A 96 24.45 22.76 17.68
CA LEU A 96 25.22 21.76 16.94
C LEU A 96 24.38 20.52 16.62
N GLY A 97 23.62 20.02 17.58
CA GLY A 97 22.72 18.89 17.38
C GLY A 97 21.67 19.16 16.32
N LEU A 98 21.09 20.37 16.28
CA LEU A 98 20.12 20.78 15.27
C LEU A 98 20.73 20.81 13.86
N VAL A 99 21.96 21.31 13.73
CA VAL A 99 22.68 21.34 12.45
C VAL A 99 22.94 19.92 11.94
N VAL A 100 23.41 19.02 12.81
CA VAL A 100 23.64 17.62 12.42
C VAL A 100 22.32 16.91 12.07
N ALA A 101 21.27 17.09 12.87
CA ALA A 101 19.97 16.48 12.62
C ALA A 101 19.37 16.95 11.28
N SER A 102 19.42 18.25 11.01
CA SER A 102 18.93 18.80 9.73
C SER A 102 19.72 18.29 8.53
N ALA A 103 21.05 18.15 8.65
CA ALA A 103 21.88 17.56 7.61
C ALA A 103 21.49 16.09 7.34
N VAL A 104 21.31 15.29 8.38
CA VAL A 104 20.91 13.87 8.25
C VAL A 104 19.53 13.74 7.62
N ILE A 105 18.55 14.53 8.08
CA ILE A 105 17.19 14.55 7.51
C ILE A 105 17.23 15.00 6.04
N GLY A 106 18.04 16.01 5.72
CA GLY A 106 18.22 16.48 4.34
C GLY A 106 18.79 15.40 3.42
N VAL A 107 19.82 14.69 3.87
CA VAL A 107 20.43 13.58 3.10
C VAL A 107 19.46 12.40 2.98
N ALA A 108 18.76 12.04 4.05
CA ALA A 108 17.78 10.96 4.05
C ALA A 108 16.61 11.30 3.10
N GLY A 109 16.08 12.51 3.18
CA GLY A 109 15.03 13.00 2.27
C GLY A 109 15.48 13.02 0.82
N ALA A 110 16.73 13.40 0.54
CA ALA A 110 17.30 13.36 -0.81
C ALA A 110 17.47 11.93 -1.36
N ARG A 111 17.64 10.93 -0.46
CA ARG A 111 17.82 9.51 -0.81
C ARG A 111 16.50 8.77 -0.99
N ILE A 112 15.42 9.22 -0.35
CA ILE A 112 14.08 8.69 -0.56
C ILE A 112 13.57 9.24 -1.91
N ARG A 113 14.04 8.65 -3.01
CA ARG A 113 13.32 8.74 -4.27
C ARG A 113 12.14 7.78 -4.18
N PRO A 114 10.89 8.24 -4.34
CA PRO A 114 9.75 7.35 -4.41
C PRO A 114 9.89 6.50 -5.68
N ASP A 115 10.55 5.35 -5.56
CA ASP A 115 10.60 4.35 -6.61
C ASP A 115 9.20 3.75 -6.75
N GLY A 116 8.36 4.43 -7.52
CA GLY A 116 7.01 3.99 -7.89
C GLY A 116 7.01 2.68 -8.71
N LYS A 117 8.14 1.97 -8.83
CA LYS A 117 8.26 0.68 -9.51
C LYS A 117 7.42 -0.40 -8.84
N LEU A 118 7.32 -0.42 -7.51
CA LEU A 118 6.46 -1.37 -6.77
C LEU A 118 4.97 -1.11 -7.05
N LEU A 119 4.56 0.16 -7.02
CA LEU A 119 3.19 0.57 -7.35
C LEU A 119 2.86 0.39 -8.84
N LYS A 120 3.84 0.59 -9.75
CA LYS A 120 3.67 0.37 -11.19
C LYS A 120 3.44 -1.10 -11.52
N ARG A 121 4.17 -2.02 -10.89
CA ARG A 121 3.99 -3.47 -11.07
C ARG A 121 2.64 -3.96 -10.55
N SER A 122 2.24 -3.50 -9.35
CA SER A 122 0.92 -3.81 -8.80
C SER A 122 -0.22 -3.23 -9.65
N ARG A 123 -0.07 -2.00 -10.17
CA ARG A 123 -1.06 -1.40 -11.09
C ARG A 123 -1.13 -2.11 -12.44
N SER A 124 -0.01 -2.57 -13.01
CA SER A 124 -0.02 -3.30 -14.29
C SER A 124 -0.67 -4.67 -14.16
N GLU A 125 -0.45 -5.38 -13.06
CA GLU A 125 -1.08 -6.68 -12.80
C GLU A 125 -2.59 -6.52 -12.53
N TRP A 126 -3.00 -5.47 -11.80
CA TRP A 126 -4.41 -5.15 -11.61
C TRP A 126 -5.12 -4.79 -12.92
N GLN A 127 -4.49 -4.01 -13.79
CA GLN A 127 -5.05 -3.67 -15.11
C GLN A 127 -5.18 -4.88 -16.05
N CYS A 128 -4.23 -5.83 -16.02
CA CYS A 128 -4.36 -7.10 -16.75
C CYS A 128 -5.51 -7.95 -16.19
N ASN A 129 -5.63 -8.09 -14.86
CA ASN A 129 -6.71 -8.85 -14.23
C ASN A 129 -8.11 -8.28 -14.55
N VAL A 130 -8.25 -6.95 -14.54
CA VAL A 130 -9.50 -6.27 -14.91
C VAL A 130 -9.81 -6.43 -16.41
N ARG A 131 -8.79 -6.39 -17.27
CA ARG A 131 -8.98 -6.57 -18.72
C ARG A 131 -9.35 -8.01 -19.07
N TRP A 132 -8.68 -8.99 -18.48
CA TRP A 132 -9.03 -10.40 -18.59
C TRP A 132 -10.46 -10.65 -18.12
N MET A 133 -10.84 -10.13 -16.96
CA MET A 133 -12.22 -10.25 -16.46
C MET A 133 -13.22 -9.66 -17.47
N LYS A 134 -12.90 -8.51 -18.07
CA LYS A 134 -13.76 -7.85 -19.06
C LYS A 134 -13.83 -8.60 -20.40
N GLU A 135 -12.76 -9.27 -20.81
CA GLU A 135 -12.69 -10.06 -22.05
C GLU A 135 -13.35 -11.43 -21.88
N THR A 136 -13.15 -12.09 -20.75
CA THR A 136 -13.89 -13.29 -20.35
C THR A 136 -15.38 -12.99 -20.30
N LEU A 137 -15.79 -11.84 -19.73
CA LEU A 137 -17.21 -11.41 -19.74
C LEU A 137 -17.77 -11.17 -21.14
N LYS A 138 -16.94 -10.83 -22.14
CA LYS A 138 -17.37 -10.64 -23.52
C LYS A 138 -17.44 -11.95 -24.32
N HIS A 139 -16.76 -13.00 -23.86
CA HIS A 139 -16.60 -14.28 -24.59
C HIS A 139 -17.31 -15.48 -23.91
N VAL A 140 -18.26 -15.25 -22.99
CA VAL A 140 -19.07 -16.32 -22.38
C VAL A 140 -19.94 -17.10 -23.41
N ASP A 141 -19.95 -16.72 -24.70
CA ASP A 141 -20.51 -17.52 -25.78
C ASP A 141 -19.49 -18.40 -26.55
N GLY A 142 -18.21 -18.46 -26.18
CA GLY A 142 -17.30 -19.49 -26.72
C GLY A 142 -15.79 -19.19 -26.66
N SER A 143 -15.11 -19.97 -25.81
CA SER A 143 -13.65 -20.22 -25.75
C SER A 143 -12.75 -19.15 -25.11
N PRO A 144 -11.90 -19.51 -24.12
CA PRO A 144 -10.97 -18.59 -23.46
C PRO A 144 -9.69 -18.39 -24.31
N ALA A 145 -9.45 -17.17 -24.76
CA ALA A 145 -8.10 -16.73 -25.12
C ALA A 145 -7.46 -16.11 -23.87
N ASP A 146 -6.27 -16.57 -23.48
CA ASP A 146 -5.47 -15.97 -22.40
C ASP A 146 -4.67 -14.78 -22.97
N PRO A 147 -5.10 -13.52 -22.76
CA PRO A 147 -4.49 -12.34 -23.37
C PRO A 147 -3.16 -11.96 -22.71
N CYS A 148 -2.88 -12.47 -21.52
CA CYS A 148 -1.68 -12.13 -20.74
C CYS A 148 -0.62 -13.24 -20.76
N GLY A 149 -0.83 -14.33 -21.52
CA GLY A 149 0.18 -15.38 -21.72
C GLY A 149 0.72 -15.94 -20.42
N ARG A 150 -0.17 -16.22 -19.46
CA ARG A 150 0.20 -16.81 -18.17
C ARG A 150 0.43 -18.31 -18.38
N GLN A 151 1.51 -18.64 -19.10
CA GLN A 151 2.04 -20.01 -19.10
C GLN A 151 2.35 -20.38 -17.65
N GLY A 152 1.64 -21.37 -17.15
CA GLY A 152 1.85 -21.97 -15.85
C GLY A 152 3.24 -22.57 -15.77
N ASN A 153 4.23 -21.76 -15.37
CA ASN A 153 5.51 -22.27 -14.90
C ASN A 153 5.37 -22.59 -13.41
N GLY A 154 5.06 -23.86 -13.17
CA GLY A 154 5.63 -24.66 -12.08
C GLY A 154 5.67 -24.02 -10.71
N PHE A 155 4.57 -24.15 -9.97
CA PHE A 155 4.68 -24.30 -8.52
C PHE A 155 5.21 -25.72 -8.25
N ALA A 156 6.45 -25.80 -7.80
CA ALA A 156 7.07 -27.00 -7.23
C ALA A 156 8.07 -26.54 -6.16
N PRO A 157 8.29 -27.35 -5.12
CA PRO A 157 7.71 -27.22 -3.77
C PRO A 157 8.42 -26.24 -2.84
#